data_AF-F9Q6U2-F1
#
_entry.id   AF-F9Q6U2-F1
#
_cell.length_a   1.000
_cell.length_b   1.000
_cell.length_c   1.000
_cell.angle_alpha   90.00
_cell.angle_beta   90.00
_cell.angle_gamma   90.00
#
_symmetry.space_group_name_H-M   'P 1'
#
loop_
_entity.id
_entity.type
_entity.pdbx_description
1 polymer ?
#
loop_
_entity_poly.entity_id
_entity_poly.type
_entity_poly.pdbx_seq_one_letter_code
_entity_poly.pdbx_strand_id
1 'polypeptide(L)'
;MVVEFAVCLGFFLSRNRTQLRHYVARLLLAQAIAVSGFLLFPLQITWQKPETSGVAGFLFESLAGFDQPYNQAPSLHIILTIVVGAFYWRHFPKWRIPLCLWFGLIALSILTTYQHHFLDLPTGAVAGFGVLWLLPEKQPSPIFAKSSQNLTASHYRLIRFYLLGAIVCIGLACLGGGWLWCLWAAIALGLVAMAYWRGVAIFQKQSNGKLTAGSIALCLPYLLGARLNIVYWLQGKAKSAVVCDGVFVGSIVVSRQFDALLDCCAELPCRELPSVYEQALMLDLVPPSINELCQAARKLDRLQAENSRVLVACALGYGRSVAVVLTWLLATGREPNLEQAINTVKRVRPKMAISHIVCERIELASQQFHIETKNGTGTNYN
;
A
#
# COMPACT_ATOMS: atom_id res chain seq x y z
N MET A 1 17.49 0.31 26.91
CA MET A 1 16.64 0.21 28.13
C MET A 1 15.16 0.50 27.91
N VAL A 2 14.74 1.70 27.48
CA VAL A 2 13.29 2.06 27.44
C VAL A 2 12.51 1.27 26.37
N VAL A 3 13.08 1.07 25.19
CA VAL A 3 12.43 0.31 24.10
C VAL A 3 12.28 -1.17 24.50
N GLU A 4 13.28 -1.74 25.18
CA GLU A 4 13.21 -3.12 25.69
C GLU A 4 12.07 -3.32 26.69
N PHE A 5 11.84 -2.34 27.58
CA PHE A 5 10.72 -2.42 28.52
C PHE A 5 9.36 -2.45 27.79
N ALA A 6 9.20 -1.59 26.78
CA ALA A 6 7.99 -1.58 25.95
C ALA A 6 7.82 -2.89 25.15
N VAL A 7 8.93 -3.50 24.71
CA VAL A 7 8.94 -4.83 24.09
C VAL A 7 8.38 -5.87 25.05
N CYS A 8 8.92 -5.95 26.26
CA CYS A 8 8.50 -6.89 27.31
C CYS A 8 7.02 -6.75 27.66
N LEU A 9 6.53 -5.52 27.84
CA LEU A 9 5.12 -5.27 28.15
C LEU A 9 4.18 -5.72 27.00
N GLY A 10 4.65 -5.72 25.75
CA GLY A 10 3.89 -6.21 24.59
C GLY A 10 3.58 -7.71 24.66
N PHE A 11 4.42 -8.50 25.33
CA PHE A 11 4.17 -9.94 25.55
C PHE A 11 2.94 -10.15 26.45
N PHE A 12 2.82 -9.37 27.53
CA PHE A 12 1.72 -9.47 28.49
C PHE A 12 0.40 -8.92 27.94
N LEU A 13 0.45 -7.93 27.04
CA LEU A 13 -0.73 -7.32 26.43
C LEU A 13 -1.30 -8.11 25.24
N SER A 14 -0.56 -9.11 24.74
CA SER A 14 -1.00 -9.94 23.62
C SER A 14 -2.17 -10.83 24.05
N ARG A 15 -3.34 -10.65 23.42
CA ARG A 15 -4.58 -11.33 23.81
C ARG A 15 -4.70 -12.77 23.31
N ASN A 16 -3.93 -13.13 22.27
CA ASN A 16 -4.00 -14.45 21.65
C ASN A 16 -2.63 -14.95 21.20
N ARG A 17 -2.43 -16.27 21.13
CA ARG A 17 -1.21 -16.94 20.68
C ARG A 17 -0.80 -16.52 19.27
N THR A 18 -1.76 -16.35 18.35
CA THR A 18 -1.48 -15.88 16.99
C THR A 18 -0.93 -14.46 16.97
N GLN A 19 -1.51 -13.57 17.78
CA GLN A 19 -1.05 -12.19 17.92
C GLN A 19 0.37 -12.13 18.50
N LEU A 20 0.63 -12.94 19.53
CA LEU A 20 1.95 -13.04 20.14
C LEU A 20 2.99 -13.58 19.15
N ARG A 21 2.65 -14.64 18.40
CA ARG A 21 3.53 -15.20 17.35
C ARG A 21 3.88 -14.16 16.29
N HIS A 22 2.91 -13.39 15.81
CA HIS A 22 3.18 -12.31 14.85
C HIS A 22 4.05 -11.20 15.45
N TYR A 23 3.81 -10.83 16.69
CA TYR A 23 4.61 -9.83 17.39
C TYR A 23 6.07 -10.31 17.54
N VAL A 24 6.29 -11.52 18.04
CA VAL A 24 7.62 -12.14 18.16
C VAL A 24 8.30 -12.29 16.81
N ALA A 25 7.60 -12.76 15.78
CA ALA A 25 8.16 -12.90 14.43
C ALA A 25 8.65 -11.56 13.87
N ARG A 26 7.93 -10.46 14.11
CA ARG A 26 8.37 -9.11 13.72
C ARG A 26 9.61 -8.66 14.50
N LEU A 27 9.69 -8.95 15.80
CA LEU A 27 10.88 -8.63 16.60
C LEU A 27 12.11 -9.43 16.14
N LEU A 28 11.94 -10.73 15.86
CA LEU A 28 13.02 -11.57 15.32
C LEU A 28 13.48 -11.09 13.93
N LEU A 29 12.53 -10.74 13.06
CA LEU A 29 12.85 -10.19 11.74
C LEU A 29 13.55 -8.83 11.84
N ALA A 30 13.10 -7.96 12.75
CA ALA A 30 13.76 -6.68 13.05
C ALA A 30 15.22 -6.91 13.47
N GLN A 31 15.48 -7.85 14.37
CA GLN A 31 16.82 -8.22 14.80
C GLN A 31 17.66 -8.77 13.64
N ALA A 32 17.10 -9.70 12.85
CA ALA A 32 17.81 -10.29 11.72
C ALA A 32 18.21 -9.25 10.68
N ILE A 33 17.33 -8.28 10.38
CA ILE A 33 17.63 -7.17 9.46
C ILE A 33 18.74 -6.28 10.03
N ALA A 34 18.67 -5.92 11.32
CA ALA A 34 19.68 -5.10 11.96
C ALA A 34 21.06 -5.78 11.98
N VAL A 35 21.12 -7.06 12.39
CA VAL A 35 22.36 -7.85 12.40
C VAL A 35 22.92 -8.03 10.99
N SER A 36 22.06 -8.29 9.99
CA SER A 36 22.53 -8.43 8.60
C SER A 36 23.07 -7.11 8.06
N GLY A 37 22.42 -5.98 8.37
CA GLY A 37 22.91 -4.65 8.00
C GLY A 37 24.29 -4.36 8.58
N PHE A 38 24.47 -4.66 9.88
CA PHE A 38 25.76 -4.53 10.56
C PHE A 38 26.86 -5.40 9.92
N LEU A 39 26.57 -6.66 9.59
CA LEU A 39 27.55 -7.57 8.97
C LEU A 39 27.95 -7.14 7.55
N LEU A 40 27.01 -6.59 6.78
CA LEU A 40 27.25 -6.16 5.40
C LEU A 40 27.92 -4.79 5.32
N PHE A 41 27.63 -3.89 6.28
CA PHE A 41 28.11 -2.52 6.30
C PHE A 41 28.60 -2.14 7.71
N PRO A 42 29.83 -2.54 8.10
CA PRO A 42 30.41 -2.19 9.38
C PRO A 42 30.85 -0.71 9.38
N LEU A 43 29.87 0.20 9.45
CA LEU A 43 30.11 1.64 9.47
C LEU A 43 30.69 2.06 10.83
N GLN A 44 31.76 2.86 10.79
CA GLN A 44 32.44 3.37 11.97
C GLN A 44 32.10 4.85 12.19
N ILE A 45 31.93 5.25 13.45
CA ILE A 45 31.77 6.67 13.83
C ILE A 45 32.97 7.48 13.33
N THR A 46 32.71 8.47 12.47
CA THR A 46 33.72 9.43 12.00
C THR A 46 33.76 10.73 12.85
N TRP A 47 32.82 10.91 13.79
CA TRP A 47 32.68 12.14 14.58
C TRP A 47 33.36 12.01 15.94
N GLN A 48 34.18 13.01 16.31
CA GLN A 48 34.72 13.12 17.67
C GLN A 48 33.60 13.53 18.63
N LYS A 49 33.36 12.70 19.65
CA LYS A 49 32.43 13.05 20.74
C LYS A 49 32.98 14.28 21.48
N PRO A 50 32.16 15.31 21.75
CA PRO A 50 32.60 16.45 22.55
C PRO A 50 32.94 15.99 23.98
N GLU A 51 34.00 16.57 24.56
CA GLU A 51 34.37 16.29 25.95
C GLU A 51 33.24 16.76 26.88
N THR A 52 32.63 15.83 27.58
CA THR A 52 31.56 16.11 28.54
C THR A 52 32.08 15.87 29.95
N SER A 53 31.99 16.88 30.82
CA SER A 53 32.42 16.80 32.22
C SER A 53 31.21 16.77 33.17
N GLY A 54 31.40 16.21 34.37
CA GLY A 54 30.36 16.10 35.41
C GLY A 54 29.40 14.92 35.24
N VAL A 55 28.19 15.01 35.82
CA VAL A 55 27.18 13.93 35.82
C VAL A 55 26.75 13.53 34.40
N ALA A 56 26.72 14.48 33.47
CA ALA A 56 26.44 14.21 32.06
C ALA A 56 27.53 13.30 31.44
N GLY A 57 28.81 13.56 31.73
CA GLY A 57 29.93 12.73 31.28
C GLY A 57 29.84 11.30 31.80
N PHE A 58 29.55 11.12 33.09
CA PHE A 58 29.33 9.79 33.69
C PHE A 58 28.18 9.02 33.03
N LEU A 59 27.06 9.70 32.71
CA LEU A 59 25.94 9.10 32.00
C LEU A 59 26.31 8.73 30.55
N PHE A 60 27.10 9.56 29.85
CA PHE A 60 27.59 9.27 28.50
C PHE A 60 28.61 8.12 28.48
N GLU A 61 29.50 8.02 29.47
CA GLU A 61 30.44 6.90 29.61
C GLU A 61 29.72 5.59 29.93
N SER A 62 28.75 5.63 30.85
CA SER A 62 27.88 4.47 31.14
C SER A 62 27.12 4.01 29.90
N LEU A 63 26.65 4.96 29.08
CA LEU A 63 25.99 4.68 27.80
C LEU A 63 26.96 4.12 26.75
N ALA A 64 28.22 4.60 26.72
CA ALA A 64 29.26 4.09 25.83
C ALA A 64 29.73 2.66 26.19
N GLY A 65 29.58 2.25 27.46
CA GLY A 65 29.81 0.87 27.89
C GLY A 65 28.79 -0.12 27.32
N PHE A 66 27.55 0.32 27.07
CA PHE A 66 26.49 -0.50 26.48
C PHE A 66 26.39 -0.39 24.95
N ASP A 67 26.72 0.77 24.37
CA ASP A 67 26.56 1.05 22.93
C ASP A 67 27.90 1.44 22.29
N GLN A 68 28.55 0.44 21.71
CA GLN A 68 29.87 0.54 21.07
C GLN A 68 29.78 1.25 19.71
N PRO A 69 30.84 1.97 19.27
CA PRO A 69 30.82 2.91 18.14
C PRO A 69 30.69 2.27 16.73
N TYR A 70 30.29 1.01 16.65
CA TYR A 70 30.24 0.21 15.41
C TYR A 70 28.81 -0.12 14.95
N ASN A 71 27.76 0.27 15.68
CA ASN A 71 26.42 -0.32 15.57
C ASN A 71 25.37 0.58 14.89
N GLN A 72 25.66 1.10 13.68
CA GLN A 72 24.96 2.30 13.21
C GLN A 72 23.82 2.09 12.21
N ALA A 73 23.93 1.20 11.21
CA ALA A 73 22.90 1.10 10.17
C ALA A 73 22.41 -0.33 9.88
N PRO A 74 21.09 -0.62 9.94
CA PRO A 74 19.99 0.24 10.40
C PRO A 74 19.83 0.23 11.93
N SER A 75 19.43 1.36 12.53
CA SER A 75 19.25 1.46 13.98
C SER A 75 18.15 0.52 14.48
N LEU A 76 18.52 -0.49 15.28
CA LEU A 76 17.59 -1.43 15.89
C LEU A 76 16.56 -0.72 16.77
N HIS A 77 16.96 0.34 17.49
CA HIS A 77 16.07 1.14 18.32
C HIS A 77 14.93 1.76 17.52
N ILE A 78 15.21 2.27 16.32
CA ILE A 78 14.18 2.84 15.42
C ILE A 78 13.28 1.74 14.86
N ILE A 79 13.85 0.62 14.42
CA ILE A 79 13.07 -0.52 13.91
C ILE A 79 12.10 -1.02 14.99
N LEU A 80 12.60 -1.26 16.20
CA LEU A 80 11.79 -1.70 17.34
C LEU A 80 10.75 -0.64 17.71
N THR A 81 11.12 0.64 17.72
CA THR A 81 10.19 1.74 17.97
C THR A 81 8.99 1.72 17.02
N ILE A 82 9.21 1.45 15.74
CA ILE A 82 8.13 1.34 14.75
C ILE A 82 7.30 0.07 14.96
N VAL A 83 7.95 -1.08 15.15
CA VAL A 83 7.25 -2.37 15.31
C VAL A 83 6.41 -2.39 16.59
N VAL A 84 7.01 -2.00 17.71
CA VAL A 84 6.36 -1.91 19.03
C VAL A 84 5.33 -0.78 19.01
N GLY A 85 5.67 0.38 18.45
CA GLY A 85 4.75 1.50 18.31
C GLY A 85 3.50 1.16 17.53
N ALA A 86 3.62 0.42 16.42
CA ALA A 86 2.47 -0.06 15.66
C ALA A 86 1.56 -0.98 16.51
N PHE A 87 2.14 -1.82 17.37
CA PHE A 87 1.39 -2.66 18.30
C PHE A 87 0.61 -1.79 19.31
N TYR A 88 1.26 -0.87 20.03
CA TYR A 88 0.59 -0.03 21.04
C TYR A 88 -0.42 0.95 20.44
N TRP A 89 -0.13 1.53 19.26
CA TRP A 89 -1.01 2.44 18.53
C TRP A 89 -2.41 1.87 18.29
N ARG A 90 -2.47 0.55 18.12
CA ARG A 90 -3.70 -0.21 17.90
C ARG A 90 -4.42 -0.54 19.21
N HIS A 91 -3.69 -0.91 20.26
CA HIS A 91 -4.28 -1.28 21.55
C HIS A 91 -4.79 -0.08 22.34
N PHE A 92 -4.15 1.08 22.18
CA PHE A 92 -4.42 2.28 22.99
C PHE A 92 -4.71 3.51 22.10
N PRO A 93 -5.88 3.58 21.45
CA PRO A 93 -6.22 4.70 20.57
C PRO A 93 -6.26 6.06 21.31
N LYS A 94 -6.57 6.07 22.62
CA LYS A 94 -6.58 7.28 23.46
C LYS A 94 -5.17 7.81 23.77
N TRP A 95 -4.14 6.97 23.67
CA TRP A 95 -2.75 7.30 24.04
C TRP A 95 -1.87 7.62 22.82
N ARG A 96 -2.47 7.80 21.64
CA ARG A 96 -1.73 8.04 20.39
C ARG A 96 -0.83 9.26 20.42
N ILE A 97 -1.33 10.38 20.97
CA ILE A 97 -0.54 11.62 21.06
C ILE A 97 0.65 11.43 22.02
N PRO A 98 0.47 10.94 23.27
CA PRO A 98 1.60 10.57 24.13
C PRO A 98 2.59 9.61 23.49
N LEU A 99 2.12 8.58 22.78
CA LEU A 99 2.99 7.63 22.06
C LEU A 99 3.80 8.31 20.96
N CYS A 100 3.18 9.19 20.16
CA CYS A 100 3.89 9.98 19.16
C CYS A 100 4.95 10.88 19.79
N LEU A 101 4.62 11.58 20.88
CA LEU A 101 5.57 12.42 21.61
C LEU A 101 6.73 11.56 22.13
N TRP A 102 6.45 10.39 22.71
CA TRP A 102 7.46 9.48 23.23
C TRP A 102 8.39 8.94 22.14
N PHE A 103 7.85 8.52 21.00
CA PHE A 103 8.67 8.09 19.86
C PHE A 103 9.46 9.25 19.24
N GLY A 104 8.90 10.46 19.26
CA GLY A 104 9.62 11.69 18.92
C GLY A 104 10.80 11.95 19.85
N LEU A 105 10.62 11.74 21.15
CA LEU A 105 11.70 11.86 22.14
C LEU A 105 12.79 10.79 21.93
N ILE A 106 12.43 9.56 21.56
CA ILE A 106 13.42 8.52 21.21
C ILE A 106 14.21 8.92 19.97
N ALA A 107 13.55 9.40 18.91
CA ALA A 107 14.22 9.87 17.70
C ALA A 107 15.12 11.10 17.99
N LEU A 108 14.65 12.04 18.81
CA LEU A 108 15.44 13.21 19.23
C LEU A 108 16.64 12.78 20.07
N SER A 109 16.45 11.85 21.02
CA SER A 109 17.52 11.31 21.85
C SER A 109 18.66 10.76 20.99
N ILE A 110 18.34 9.98 19.97
CA ILE A 110 19.30 9.39 19.02
C ILE A 110 20.12 10.46 18.28
N LEU A 111 19.50 11.58 17.91
CA LEU A 111 20.18 12.71 17.26
C LEU A 111 21.05 13.51 18.24
N THR A 112 20.58 13.67 19.49
CA THR A 112 21.28 14.47 20.51
C THR A 112 22.42 13.73 21.21
N THR A 113 22.45 12.40 21.17
CA THR A 113 23.54 11.62 21.80
C THR A 113 24.76 11.43 20.90
N TYR A 114 24.73 11.95 19.66
CA TYR A 114 25.81 11.81 18.67
C TYR A 114 26.28 10.35 18.45
N GLN A 115 25.47 9.36 18.84
CA GLN A 115 25.77 7.93 18.75
C GLN A 115 25.32 7.31 17.43
N HIS A 116 24.50 8.01 16.66
CA HIS A 116 23.95 7.55 15.39
C HIS A 116 24.10 8.65 14.33
N HIS A 117 24.41 8.24 13.11
CA HIS A 117 24.35 9.17 11.99
C HIS A 117 22.89 9.51 11.70
N PHE A 118 22.63 10.73 11.19
CA PHE A 118 21.29 11.13 10.76
C PHE A 118 20.65 10.12 9.78
N LEU A 119 21.47 9.41 9.00
CA LEU A 119 21.04 8.37 8.06
C LEU A 119 20.50 7.10 8.72
N ASP A 120 20.79 6.87 10.01
CA ASP A 120 20.32 5.70 10.75
C ASP A 120 18.82 5.80 11.05
N LEU A 121 18.29 7.03 11.14
CA LEU A 121 16.87 7.30 11.34
C LEU A 121 16.00 6.91 10.14
N PRO A 122 16.23 7.43 8.91
CA PRO A 122 15.44 7.04 7.74
C PRO A 122 15.68 5.57 7.34
N THR A 123 16.91 5.05 7.46
CA THR A 123 17.18 3.63 7.14
C THR A 123 16.54 2.69 8.15
N GLY A 124 16.63 2.99 9.46
CA GLY A 124 15.89 2.30 10.51
C GLY A 124 14.37 2.39 10.32
N ALA A 125 13.87 3.54 9.85
CA ALA A 125 12.46 3.71 9.57
C ALA A 125 11.98 2.84 8.40
N VAL A 126 12.71 2.87 7.29
CA VAL A 126 12.47 2.01 6.13
C VAL A 126 12.50 0.53 6.53
N ALA A 127 13.50 0.10 7.31
CA ALA A 127 13.58 -1.27 7.80
C ALA A 127 12.40 -1.64 8.72
N GLY A 128 12.01 -0.77 9.66
CA GLY A 128 10.86 -0.96 10.54
C GLY A 128 9.54 -1.07 9.79
N PHE A 129 9.27 -0.17 8.84
CA PHE A 129 8.11 -0.28 7.97
C PHE A 129 8.18 -1.47 7.02
N GLY A 130 9.40 -1.85 6.61
CA GLY A 130 9.71 -3.09 5.88
C GLY A 130 9.28 -4.34 6.65
N VAL A 131 9.59 -4.43 7.95
CA VAL A 131 9.12 -5.52 8.82
C VAL A 131 7.60 -5.58 8.88
N LEU A 132 6.94 -4.41 9.07
CA LEU A 132 5.47 -4.34 9.10
C LEU A 132 4.84 -4.72 7.76
N TRP A 133 5.50 -4.40 6.65
CA TRP A 133 5.06 -4.76 5.30
C TRP A 133 5.33 -6.25 4.99
N LEU A 134 6.46 -6.83 5.39
CA LEU A 134 6.77 -8.24 5.16
C LEU A 134 5.85 -9.17 5.96
N LEU A 135 5.49 -8.78 7.18
CA LEU A 135 4.64 -9.55 8.10
C LEU A 135 3.38 -8.74 8.45
N PRO A 136 2.41 -8.61 7.53
CA PRO A 136 1.15 -7.93 7.81
C PRO A 136 0.30 -8.76 8.79
N GLU A 137 -0.48 -8.08 9.63
CA GLU A 137 -1.20 -8.73 10.74
C GLU A 137 -2.49 -9.45 10.32
N LYS A 138 -3.18 -8.92 9.29
CA LYS A 138 -4.53 -9.36 8.87
C LYS A 138 -4.57 -10.02 7.49
N GLN A 139 -3.42 -10.09 6.83
CA GLN A 139 -3.29 -10.58 5.46
C GLN A 139 -2.09 -11.53 5.41
N PRO A 140 -2.07 -12.48 4.46
CA PRO A 140 -0.86 -13.26 4.22
C PRO A 140 0.29 -12.35 3.81
N SER A 141 1.52 -12.79 4.07
CA SER A 141 2.71 -12.06 3.64
C SER A 141 2.70 -11.87 2.12
N PRO A 142 3.02 -10.67 1.61
CA PRO A 142 2.95 -10.35 0.17
C PRO A 142 3.90 -11.21 -0.68
N ILE A 143 4.99 -11.72 -0.09
CA ILE A 143 5.98 -12.57 -0.77
C ILE A 143 5.47 -14.01 -0.94
N PHE A 144 4.65 -14.49 -0.02
CA PHE A 144 4.09 -15.85 -0.07
C PHE A 144 2.68 -15.90 -0.65
N ALA A 145 2.03 -14.75 -0.82
CA ALA A 145 0.76 -14.66 -1.54
C ALA A 145 0.94 -15.19 -2.97
N LYS A 146 0.02 -16.07 -3.40
CA LYS A 146 0.00 -16.59 -4.78
C LYS A 146 -0.06 -15.41 -5.75
N SER A 147 0.76 -15.46 -6.81
CA SER A 147 0.69 -14.44 -7.85
C SER A 147 -0.71 -14.45 -8.45
N SER A 148 -1.37 -13.30 -8.45
CA SER A 148 -2.69 -13.15 -9.08
C SER A 148 -2.58 -12.75 -10.55
N GLN A 149 -1.36 -12.61 -11.08
CA GLN A 149 -1.10 -12.01 -12.39
C GLN A 149 -0.66 -13.05 -13.42
N ASN A 150 -1.31 -13.01 -14.58
CA ASN A 150 -0.83 -13.63 -15.80
C ASN A 150 0.03 -12.61 -16.55
N LEU A 151 1.35 -12.74 -16.44
CA LEU A 151 2.30 -11.75 -16.95
C LEU A 151 2.18 -11.59 -18.47
N THR A 152 1.92 -10.35 -18.90
CA THR A 152 1.83 -9.95 -20.31
C THR A 152 2.95 -8.98 -20.67
N ALA A 153 3.12 -8.67 -21.96
CA ALA A 153 4.06 -7.65 -22.41
C ALA A 153 3.86 -6.28 -21.72
N SER A 154 2.61 -5.91 -21.41
CA SER A 154 2.29 -4.68 -20.68
C SER A 154 2.87 -4.69 -19.26
N HIS A 155 2.81 -5.83 -18.56
CA HIS A 155 3.41 -5.96 -17.23
C HIS A 155 4.93 -5.78 -17.29
N TYR A 156 5.61 -6.52 -18.17
CA TYR A 156 7.06 -6.41 -18.33
C TYR A 156 7.50 -4.99 -18.70
N ARG A 157 6.74 -4.32 -19.58
CA ARG A 157 7.00 -2.93 -19.93
C ARG A 157 6.92 -2.00 -18.71
N LEU A 158 5.88 -2.12 -17.90
CA LEU A 158 5.72 -1.30 -16.69
C LEU A 158 6.79 -1.63 -15.65
N ILE A 159 7.07 -2.92 -15.40
CA ILE A 159 8.15 -3.37 -14.51
C ILE A 159 9.47 -2.70 -14.92
N ARG A 160 9.83 -2.74 -16.21
CA ARG A 160 11.05 -2.11 -16.73
C ARG A 160 11.07 -0.60 -16.49
N PHE A 161 9.98 0.11 -16.75
CA PHE A 161 9.93 1.55 -16.53
C PHE A 161 10.04 1.94 -15.05
N TYR A 162 9.35 1.22 -14.16
CA TYR A 162 9.45 1.47 -12.72
C TYR A 162 10.85 1.12 -12.18
N LEU A 163 11.46 0.02 -12.66
CA LEU A 163 12.83 -0.33 -12.30
C LEU A 163 13.86 0.67 -12.83
N LEU A 164 13.71 1.16 -14.07
CA LEU A 164 14.57 2.20 -14.62
C LEU A 164 14.46 3.49 -13.80
N GLY A 165 13.24 3.89 -13.44
CA GLY A 165 13.02 5.01 -12.52
C GLY A 165 13.67 4.81 -11.16
N ALA A 166 13.62 3.59 -10.61
CA ALA A 166 14.31 3.25 -9.37
C ALA A 166 15.83 3.35 -9.51
N ILE A 167 16.41 2.87 -10.63
CA ILE A 167 17.85 2.99 -10.93
C ILE A 167 18.27 4.45 -11.03
N VAL A 168 17.48 5.29 -11.71
CA VAL A 168 17.75 6.74 -11.79
C VAL A 168 17.72 7.38 -10.40
N CYS A 169 16.75 7.02 -9.55
CA CYS A 169 16.68 7.51 -8.18
C CYS A 169 17.89 7.06 -7.34
N ILE A 170 18.38 5.84 -7.53
CA ILE A 170 19.60 5.34 -6.89
C ILE A 170 20.83 6.12 -7.38
N GLY A 171 20.93 6.36 -8.70
CA GLY A 171 22.01 7.16 -9.28
C GLY A 171 22.04 8.60 -8.75
N LEU A 172 20.88 9.22 -8.58
CA LEU A 172 20.77 10.53 -7.94
C LEU A 172 21.21 10.48 -6.48
N ALA A 173 20.87 9.42 -5.74
CA ALA A 173 21.28 9.27 -4.34
C ALA A 173 22.81 9.21 -4.16
N CYS A 174 23.57 8.77 -5.18
CA CYS A 174 25.03 8.79 -5.15
C CYS A 174 25.64 10.20 -5.06
N LEU A 175 24.87 11.26 -5.38
CA LEU A 175 25.30 12.65 -5.20
C LEU A 175 25.37 13.07 -3.72
N GLY A 176 24.85 12.25 -2.81
CA GLY A 176 24.91 12.47 -1.37
C GLY A 176 24.02 13.61 -0.86
N GLY A 177 24.15 13.93 0.43
CA GLY A 177 23.38 14.98 1.10
C GLY A 177 21.87 14.76 1.00
N GLY A 178 21.13 15.77 0.53
CA GLY A 178 19.68 15.69 0.36
C GLY A 178 19.21 14.68 -0.70
N TRP A 179 20.07 14.30 -1.64
CA TRP A 179 19.72 13.34 -2.68
C TRP A 179 19.52 11.92 -2.14
N LEU A 180 19.97 11.62 -0.92
CA LEU A 180 19.74 10.33 -0.28
C LEU A 180 18.25 10.03 -0.06
N TRP A 181 17.38 11.05 -0.03
CA TRP A 181 15.92 10.86 -0.02
C TRP A 181 15.40 10.17 -1.28
N CYS A 182 16.13 10.22 -2.41
CA CYS A 182 15.79 9.48 -3.62
C CYS A 182 15.82 7.95 -3.41
N LEU A 183 16.55 7.43 -2.42
CA LEU A 183 16.51 6.00 -2.09
C LEU A 183 15.11 5.56 -1.64
N TRP A 184 14.38 6.42 -0.93
CA TRP A 184 13.00 6.14 -0.54
C TRP A 184 12.08 6.07 -1.76
N ALA A 185 12.27 6.97 -2.73
CA ALA A 185 11.56 6.91 -4.00
C ALA A 185 11.91 5.63 -4.78
N ALA A 186 13.19 5.22 -4.80
CA ALA A 186 13.62 3.99 -5.44
C ALA A 186 12.93 2.75 -4.82
N ILE A 187 12.82 2.69 -3.49
CA ILE A 187 12.09 1.61 -2.80
C ILE A 187 10.62 1.62 -3.18
N ALA A 188 9.97 2.79 -3.19
CA ALA A 188 8.57 2.90 -3.58
C ALA A 188 8.34 2.40 -5.02
N LEU A 189 9.20 2.79 -5.97
CA LEU A 189 9.12 2.34 -7.35
C LEU A 189 9.42 0.84 -7.50
N GLY A 190 10.37 0.30 -6.71
CA GLY A 190 10.65 -1.13 -6.64
C GLY A 190 9.45 -1.95 -6.13
N LEU A 191 8.74 -1.45 -5.11
CA LEU A 191 7.49 -2.06 -4.64
C LEU A 191 6.40 -2.02 -5.71
N VAL A 192 6.27 -0.92 -6.45
CA VAL A 192 5.32 -0.83 -7.57
C VAL A 192 5.68 -1.81 -8.68
N ALA A 193 6.97 -1.93 -9.04
CA ALA A 193 7.43 -2.93 -10.00
C ALA A 193 7.10 -4.36 -9.52
N MET A 194 7.31 -4.65 -8.24
CA MET A 194 6.92 -5.93 -7.64
C MET A 194 5.41 -6.14 -7.66
N ALA A 195 4.59 -5.08 -7.51
CA ALA A 195 3.14 -5.17 -7.64
C ALA A 195 2.73 -5.60 -9.07
N TYR A 196 3.38 -5.05 -10.11
CA TYR A 196 3.17 -5.52 -11.48
C TYR A 196 3.68 -6.94 -11.74
N TRP A 197 4.63 -7.44 -10.95
CA TRP A 197 5.11 -8.81 -11.09
C TRP A 197 4.25 -9.84 -10.34
N ARG A 198 3.84 -9.53 -9.11
CA ARG A 198 3.16 -10.49 -8.20
C ARG A 198 1.66 -10.23 -8.03
N GLY A 199 1.20 -9.00 -8.27
CA GLY A 199 -0.19 -8.61 -8.14
C GLY A 199 -0.49 -7.63 -7.01
N VAL A 200 -1.79 -7.41 -6.80
CA VAL A 200 -2.35 -6.34 -5.96
C VAL A 200 -2.04 -6.48 -4.47
N ALA A 201 -1.69 -7.68 -4.00
CA ALA A 201 -1.35 -7.95 -2.61
C ALA A 201 -0.15 -7.14 -2.09
N ILE A 202 0.73 -6.67 -2.99
CA ILE A 202 1.88 -5.83 -2.64
C ILE A 202 1.46 -4.49 -2.01
N PHE A 203 0.32 -3.93 -2.42
CA PHE A 203 -0.23 -2.70 -1.85
C PHE A 203 -0.94 -2.93 -0.50
N GLN A 204 -1.26 -4.18 -0.14
CA GLN A 204 -1.86 -4.54 1.16
C GLN A 204 -3.09 -3.69 1.51
N LYS A 205 -3.95 -3.45 0.52
CA LYS A 205 -5.21 -2.77 0.75
C LYS A 205 -6.13 -3.68 1.56
N GLN A 206 -6.56 -3.18 2.71
CA GLN A 206 -7.39 -3.91 3.67
C GLN A 206 -8.88 -3.78 3.30
N SER A 207 -9.73 -4.63 3.86
CA SER A 207 -11.18 -4.60 3.67
C SER A 207 -11.85 -3.30 4.13
N ASN A 208 -11.17 -2.45 4.90
CA ASN A 208 -11.63 -1.09 5.25
C ASN A 208 -11.14 -0.02 4.24
N GLY A 209 -10.69 -0.43 3.05
CA GLY A 209 -10.18 0.43 2.00
C GLY A 209 -8.86 1.17 2.30
N LYS A 210 -8.27 1.00 3.49
CA LYS A 210 -6.99 1.60 3.85
C LYS A 210 -5.84 0.64 3.52
N LEU A 211 -4.71 1.22 3.13
CA LEU A 211 -3.45 0.48 3.02
C LEU A 211 -2.86 0.24 4.43
N THR A 212 -2.04 -0.80 4.58
CA THR A 212 -1.29 -1.01 5.84
C THR A 212 -0.29 0.13 6.09
N ALA A 213 0.08 0.34 7.36
CA ALA A 213 1.07 1.37 7.71
C ALA A 213 2.41 1.15 6.98
N GLY A 214 2.86 -0.11 6.86
CA GLY A 214 4.05 -0.46 6.10
C GLY A 214 3.93 -0.07 4.62
N SER A 215 2.83 -0.41 3.95
CA SER A 215 2.61 -0.01 2.56
C SER A 215 2.52 1.51 2.39
N ILE A 216 1.80 2.22 3.26
CA ILE A 216 1.71 3.69 3.21
C ILE A 216 3.10 4.32 3.33
N ALA A 217 3.88 3.92 4.33
CA ALA A 217 5.17 4.52 4.59
C ALA A 217 6.19 4.23 3.48
N LEU A 218 6.29 2.98 3.03
CA LEU A 218 7.24 2.60 1.98
C LEU A 218 6.84 3.14 0.61
N CYS A 219 5.55 3.17 0.27
CA CYS A 219 5.06 3.67 -1.01
C CYS A 219 4.75 5.18 -0.99
N LEU A 220 5.02 5.91 0.11
CA LEU A 220 4.57 7.30 0.25
C LEU A 220 5.02 8.22 -0.90
N PRO A 221 6.27 8.19 -1.40
CA PRO A 221 6.68 9.02 -2.53
C PRO A 221 5.84 8.75 -3.79
N TYR A 222 5.57 7.48 -4.06
CA TYR A 222 4.69 7.05 -5.16
C TYR A 222 3.24 7.51 -4.93
N LEU A 223 2.70 7.34 -3.72
CA LEU A 223 1.34 7.76 -3.37
C LEU A 223 1.15 9.27 -3.48
N LEU A 224 2.16 10.06 -3.14
CA LEU A 224 2.15 11.52 -3.34
C LEU A 224 2.11 11.85 -4.84
N GLY A 225 2.96 11.22 -5.64
CA GLY A 225 2.92 11.36 -7.11
C GLY A 225 1.56 10.97 -7.70
N ALA A 226 1.00 9.84 -7.28
CA ALA A 226 -0.32 9.38 -7.71
C ALA A 226 -1.43 10.36 -7.31
N ARG A 227 -1.35 10.99 -6.13
CA ARG A 227 -2.30 12.03 -5.71
C ARG A 227 -2.18 13.30 -6.53
N LEU A 228 -0.96 13.77 -6.78
CA LEU A 228 -0.74 14.93 -7.66
C LEU A 228 -1.29 14.65 -9.06
N ASN A 229 -1.08 13.44 -9.58
CA ASN A 229 -1.66 12.99 -10.85
C ASN A 229 -3.20 13.04 -10.82
N ILE A 230 -3.85 12.57 -9.75
CA ILE A 230 -5.31 12.66 -9.61
C ILE A 230 -5.80 14.11 -9.59
N VAL A 231 -5.14 14.97 -8.82
CA VAL A 231 -5.50 16.39 -8.72
C VAL A 231 -5.39 17.04 -10.10
N TYR A 232 -4.26 16.86 -10.78
CA TYR A 232 -4.03 17.41 -12.12
C TYR A 232 -5.09 16.94 -13.13
N TRP A 233 -5.40 15.65 -13.17
CA TRP A 233 -6.33 15.11 -14.16
C TRP A 233 -7.81 15.39 -13.86
N LEU A 234 -8.20 15.50 -12.59
CA LEU A 234 -9.58 15.77 -12.18
C LEU A 234 -9.89 17.26 -11.98
N GLN A 235 -8.89 18.14 -12.03
CA GLN A 235 -9.10 19.58 -11.93
C GLN A 235 -10.04 20.05 -13.06
N GLY A 236 -11.13 20.71 -12.68
CA GLY A 236 -12.15 21.22 -13.61
C GLY A 236 -12.99 20.16 -14.33
N LYS A 237 -12.97 18.88 -13.91
CA LYS A 237 -13.74 17.79 -14.53
C LYS A 237 -14.72 17.14 -13.57
N ALA A 238 -15.79 16.57 -14.12
CA ALA A 238 -16.71 15.74 -13.35
C ALA A 238 -15.98 14.53 -12.75
N LYS A 239 -16.14 14.31 -11.44
CA LYS A 239 -15.44 13.25 -10.69
C LYS A 239 -16.20 11.92 -10.69
N SER A 240 -17.51 11.97 -10.87
CA SER A 240 -18.42 10.83 -11.09
C SER A 240 -19.40 11.17 -12.22
N ALA A 241 -19.95 10.17 -12.89
CA ALA A 241 -21.03 10.32 -13.86
C ALA A 241 -21.98 9.12 -13.76
N VAL A 242 -23.29 9.36 -13.88
CA VAL A 242 -24.30 8.30 -13.90
C VAL A 242 -24.27 7.59 -15.24
N VAL A 243 -24.43 6.27 -15.23
CA VAL A 243 -24.49 5.44 -16.44
C VAL A 243 -25.94 5.00 -16.67
N CYS A 244 -26.46 4.11 -15.82
CA CYS A 244 -27.87 3.69 -15.79
C CYS A 244 -28.20 3.09 -14.42
N ASP A 245 -29.49 2.96 -14.08
CA ASP A 245 -30.01 2.22 -12.91
C ASP A 245 -29.31 2.53 -11.57
N GLY A 246 -28.93 3.79 -11.37
CA GLY A 246 -28.25 4.22 -10.14
C GLY A 246 -26.75 3.85 -10.06
N VAL A 247 -26.18 3.30 -11.14
CA VAL A 247 -24.74 3.01 -11.25
C VAL A 247 -23.99 4.22 -11.77
N PHE A 248 -22.94 4.60 -11.06
CA PHE A 248 -22.04 5.69 -11.37
C PHE A 248 -20.63 5.17 -11.64
N VAL A 249 -19.92 5.80 -12.57
CA VAL A 249 -18.50 5.54 -12.82
C VAL A 249 -17.66 6.77 -12.46
N GLY A 250 -16.56 6.57 -11.73
CA GLY A 250 -15.75 7.71 -11.32
C GLY A 250 -14.48 7.42 -10.55
N SER A 251 -13.99 8.46 -9.89
CA SER A 251 -12.79 8.43 -9.07
C SER A 251 -13.12 8.04 -7.62
N ILE A 252 -12.21 7.32 -6.98
CA ILE A 252 -12.30 6.92 -5.57
C ILE A 252 -12.41 8.11 -4.61
N VAL A 253 -12.06 9.33 -5.05
CA VAL A 253 -12.09 10.56 -4.22
C VAL A 253 -13.50 11.05 -3.88
N VAL A 254 -14.54 10.62 -4.59
CA VAL A 254 -15.95 11.01 -4.33
C VAL A 254 -16.79 9.89 -3.70
N SER A 255 -16.12 8.86 -3.18
CA SER A 255 -16.73 7.64 -2.63
C SER A 255 -17.78 7.86 -1.55
N ARG A 256 -17.59 8.83 -0.65
CA ARG A 256 -18.54 9.17 0.44
C ARG A 256 -19.94 9.52 -0.03
N GLN A 257 -20.09 10.02 -1.26
CA GLN A 257 -21.34 10.61 -1.76
C GLN A 257 -22.37 9.57 -2.22
N PHE A 258 -22.04 8.28 -2.08
CA PHE A 258 -22.79 7.14 -2.61
C PHE A 258 -23.15 6.17 -1.49
N ASP A 259 -24.16 5.34 -1.73
CA ASP A 259 -24.64 4.36 -0.75
C ASP A 259 -23.67 3.17 -0.69
N ALA A 260 -23.17 2.77 -1.86
CA ALA A 260 -22.22 1.68 -2.04
C ALA A 260 -21.05 2.06 -2.95
N LEU A 261 -19.90 1.43 -2.70
CA LEU A 261 -18.69 1.55 -3.53
C LEU A 261 -18.17 0.16 -3.92
N LEU A 262 -18.00 -0.06 -5.22
CA LEU A 262 -17.14 -1.09 -5.78
C LEU A 262 -15.78 -0.49 -6.14
N ASP A 263 -14.76 -0.84 -5.36
CA ASP A 263 -13.41 -0.29 -5.48
C ASP A 263 -12.52 -1.17 -6.37
N CYS A 264 -12.16 -0.64 -7.54
CA CYS A 264 -11.29 -1.31 -8.50
C CYS A 264 -9.80 -0.91 -8.36
N CYS A 265 -9.46 -0.03 -7.41
CA CYS A 265 -8.12 0.54 -7.29
C CYS A 265 -7.31 -0.19 -6.21
N ALA A 266 -6.24 -0.88 -6.59
CA ALA A 266 -5.38 -1.56 -5.62
C ALA A 266 -4.44 -0.60 -4.88
N GLU A 267 -3.95 0.41 -5.60
CA GLU A 267 -2.77 1.20 -5.23
C GLU A 267 -3.07 2.37 -4.28
N LEU A 268 -4.31 2.87 -4.24
CA LEU A 268 -4.67 4.05 -3.44
C LEU A 268 -5.65 3.69 -2.32
N PRO A 269 -5.49 4.29 -1.13
CA PRO A 269 -6.46 4.11 -0.05
C PRO A 269 -7.78 4.84 -0.36
N CYS A 270 -8.90 4.23 0.01
CA CYS A 270 -10.17 4.93 0.15
C CYS A 270 -10.16 5.71 1.48
N ARG A 271 -10.21 7.04 1.42
CA ARG A 271 -10.19 7.89 2.63
C ARG A 271 -11.53 7.92 3.33
N GLU A 272 -12.60 7.95 2.54
CA GLU A 272 -13.96 8.17 3.00
C GLU A 272 -14.85 7.05 2.50
N LEU A 273 -15.05 6.04 3.34
CA LEU A 273 -15.89 4.90 2.99
C LEU A 273 -17.37 5.31 3.01
N PRO A 274 -18.16 4.83 2.03
CA PRO A 274 -19.62 4.80 2.13
C PRO A 274 -20.08 3.67 3.07
N SER A 275 -21.40 3.51 3.21
CA SER A 275 -22.02 2.51 4.08
C SER A 275 -21.69 1.08 3.65
N VAL A 276 -21.71 0.81 2.34
CA VAL A 276 -21.39 -0.50 1.77
C VAL A 276 -20.11 -0.41 0.94
N TYR A 277 -19.12 -1.24 1.24
CA TYR A 277 -17.82 -1.21 0.59
C TYR A 277 -17.39 -2.60 0.13
N GLU A 278 -17.19 -2.75 -1.18
CA GLU A 278 -16.73 -3.97 -1.82
C GLU A 278 -15.47 -3.71 -2.65
N GLN A 279 -14.68 -4.76 -2.84
CA GLN A 279 -13.39 -4.70 -3.52
C GLN A 279 -13.36 -5.61 -4.75
N ALA A 280 -12.87 -5.06 -5.86
CA ALA A 280 -12.48 -5.77 -7.08
C ALA A 280 -11.12 -5.21 -7.55
N LEU A 281 -10.10 -5.33 -6.68
CA LEU A 281 -8.83 -4.65 -6.84
C LEU A 281 -8.08 -5.10 -8.10
N MET A 282 -7.71 -4.14 -8.95
CA MET A 282 -6.96 -4.39 -10.19
C MET A 282 -5.80 -3.40 -10.32
N LEU A 283 -4.74 -3.79 -11.03
CA LEU A 283 -3.61 -2.91 -11.36
C LEU A 283 -3.96 -1.99 -12.53
N ASP A 284 -3.45 -0.76 -12.49
CA ASP A 284 -3.66 0.22 -13.57
C ASP A 284 -2.80 -0.10 -14.80
N LEU A 285 -3.19 0.42 -15.97
CA LEU A 285 -2.43 0.33 -17.25
C LEU A 285 -2.16 -1.09 -17.78
N VAL A 286 -2.71 -2.11 -17.14
CA VAL A 286 -2.69 -3.51 -17.56
C VAL A 286 -4.14 -3.94 -17.83
N PRO A 287 -4.40 -4.71 -18.89
CA PRO A 287 -5.73 -5.25 -19.11
C PRO A 287 -6.11 -6.20 -17.96
N PRO A 288 -7.26 -6.00 -17.29
CA PRO A 288 -7.74 -6.93 -16.27
C PRO A 288 -8.07 -8.28 -16.91
N SER A 289 -7.94 -9.37 -16.15
CA SER A 289 -8.29 -10.71 -16.63
C SER A 289 -9.80 -10.88 -16.78
N ILE A 290 -10.18 -11.88 -17.57
CA ILE A 290 -11.58 -12.24 -17.82
C ILE A 290 -12.29 -12.55 -16.49
N ASN A 291 -11.64 -13.35 -15.63
CA ASN A 291 -12.19 -13.71 -14.33
C ASN A 291 -12.34 -12.50 -13.39
N GLU A 292 -11.36 -11.60 -13.35
CA GLU A 292 -11.46 -10.36 -12.53
C GLU A 292 -12.64 -9.50 -13.00
N LEU A 293 -12.84 -9.34 -14.31
CA LEU A 293 -13.98 -8.59 -14.87
C LEU A 293 -15.32 -9.27 -14.56
N CYS A 294 -15.42 -10.59 -14.77
CA CYS A 294 -16.64 -11.35 -14.48
C CYS A 294 -17.02 -11.26 -12.99
N GLN A 295 -16.06 -11.47 -12.09
CA GLN A 295 -16.29 -11.34 -10.65
C GLN A 295 -16.66 -9.91 -10.24
N ALA A 296 -16.00 -8.90 -10.81
CA ALA A 296 -16.33 -7.50 -10.54
C ALA A 296 -17.75 -7.14 -11.02
N ALA A 297 -18.15 -7.61 -12.20
CA ALA A 297 -19.50 -7.40 -12.73
C ALA A 297 -20.57 -8.04 -11.84
N ARG A 298 -20.32 -9.22 -11.26
CA ARG A 298 -21.22 -9.85 -10.28
C ARG A 298 -21.37 -9.05 -8.99
N LYS A 299 -20.25 -8.58 -8.46
CA LYS A 299 -20.28 -7.72 -7.27
C LYS A 299 -21.08 -6.45 -7.56
N LEU A 300 -20.87 -5.85 -8.72
CA LEU A 300 -21.63 -4.69 -9.16
C LEU A 300 -23.14 -5.00 -9.25
N ASP A 301 -23.50 -6.13 -9.87
CA ASP A 301 -24.90 -6.52 -10.03
C ASP A 301 -25.63 -6.68 -8.67
N ARG A 302 -24.99 -7.37 -7.71
CA ARG A 302 -25.50 -7.49 -6.34
C ARG A 302 -25.64 -6.13 -5.65
N LEU A 303 -24.59 -5.30 -5.73
CA LEU A 303 -24.62 -3.97 -5.13
C LEU A 303 -25.71 -3.08 -5.71
N GLN A 304 -25.92 -3.15 -7.03
CA GLN A 304 -26.93 -2.39 -7.73
C GLN A 304 -28.35 -2.83 -7.37
N ALA A 305 -28.57 -4.14 -7.14
CA ALA A 305 -29.85 -4.65 -6.66
C ALA A 305 -30.19 -4.19 -5.23
N GLU A 306 -29.18 -4.00 -4.39
CA GLU A 306 -29.35 -3.69 -2.96
C GLU A 306 -29.29 -2.18 -2.64
N ASN A 307 -28.81 -1.34 -3.56
CA ASN A 307 -28.51 0.07 -3.29
C ASN A 307 -28.92 0.99 -4.45
N SER A 308 -29.45 2.18 -4.13
CA SER A 308 -29.91 3.13 -5.13
C SER A 308 -28.78 3.88 -5.84
N ARG A 309 -27.66 4.17 -5.15
CA ARG A 309 -26.52 4.89 -5.72
C ARG A 309 -25.24 4.12 -5.51
N VAL A 310 -24.80 3.41 -6.54
CA VAL A 310 -23.56 2.60 -6.52
C VAL A 310 -22.47 3.28 -7.32
N LEU A 311 -21.31 3.53 -6.70
CA LEU A 311 -20.13 4.01 -7.41
C LEU A 311 -19.19 2.85 -7.76
N VAL A 312 -18.84 2.72 -9.02
CA VAL A 312 -17.70 1.92 -9.48
C VAL A 312 -16.51 2.84 -9.68
N ALA A 313 -15.49 2.69 -8.83
CA ALA A 313 -14.39 3.63 -8.78
C ALA A 313 -13.03 3.00 -9.11
N CYS A 314 -12.20 3.75 -9.84
CA CYS A 314 -10.75 3.55 -9.83
C CYS A 314 -10.05 4.87 -9.44
N ALA A 315 -8.76 5.02 -9.73
CA ALA A 315 -8.05 6.26 -9.41
C ALA A 315 -8.71 7.51 -10.05
N LEU A 316 -8.98 7.46 -11.36
CA LEU A 316 -9.54 8.59 -12.13
C LEU A 316 -10.96 8.35 -12.66
N GLY A 317 -11.37 7.09 -12.82
CA GLY A 317 -12.67 6.73 -13.41
C GLY A 317 -12.69 6.57 -14.93
N TYR A 318 -11.56 6.30 -15.59
CA TYR A 318 -11.46 6.24 -17.07
C TYR A 318 -11.01 4.89 -17.65
N GLY A 319 -10.53 3.95 -16.82
CA GLY A 319 -9.96 2.67 -17.28
C GLY A 319 -10.64 1.47 -16.62
N ARG A 320 -10.07 0.95 -15.54
CA ARG A 320 -10.56 -0.24 -14.80
C ARG A 320 -12.05 -0.18 -14.44
N SER A 321 -12.51 0.92 -13.83
CA SER A 321 -13.92 1.07 -13.46
C SER A 321 -14.86 1.10 -14.66
N VAL A 322 -14.41 1.68 -15.79
CA VAL A 322 -15.15 1.66 -17.05
C VAL A 322 -15.23 0.25 -17.60
N ALA A 323 -14.13 -0.50 -17.58
CA ALA A 323 -14.12 -1.90 -18.04
C ALA A 323 -15.12 -2.76 -17.25
N VAL A 324 -15.18 -2.60 -15.92
CA VAL A 324 -16.16 -3.29 -15.07
C VAL A 324 -17.60 -2.92 -15.43
N VAL A 325 -17.89 -1.63 -15.61
CA VAL A 325 -19.24 -1.17 -16.00
C VAL A 325 -19.63 -1.71 -17.37
N LEU A 326 -18.73 -1.68 -18.35
CA LEU A 326 -18.98 -2.23 -19.69
C LEU A 326 -19.25 -3.74 -19.64
N THR A 327 -18.47 -4.49 -18.86
CA THR A 327 -18.72 -5.93 -18.64
C THR A 327 -20.10 -6.15 -18.02
N TRP A 328 -20.47 -5.37 -17.00
CA TRP A 328 -21.77 -5.51 -16.35
C TRP A 328 -22.96 -5.16 -17.27
N LEU A 329 -22.86 -4.09 -18.06
CA LEU A 329 -23.90 -3.71 -19.04
C LEU A 329 -24.19 -4.85 -20.03
N LEU A 330 -23.13 -5.47 -20.55
CA LEU A 330 -23.26 -6.61 -21.46
C LEU A 330 -23.72 -7.88 -20.77
N ALA A 331 -23.14 -8.19 -19.61
CA ALA A 331 -23.42 -9.41 -18.86
C ALA A 331 -24.87 -9.49 -18.36
N THR A 332 -25.52 -8.34 -18.15
CA THR A 332 -26.90 -8.25 -17.65
C THR A 332 -27.91 -7.96 -18.76
N GLY A 333 -27.48 -7.85 -20.01
CA GLY A 333 -28.34 -7.58 -21.16
C GLY A 333 -28.92 -6.17 -21.21
N ARG A 334 -28.38 -5.22 -20.43
CA ARG A 334 -28.76 -3.80 -20.47
C ARG A 334 -28.38 -3.13 -21.78
N GLU A 335 -27.31 -3.61 -22.39
CA GLU A 335 -26.85 -3.22 -23.71
C GLU A 335 -26.64 -4.49 -24.55
N PRO A 336 -27.10 -4.52 -25.80
CA PRO A 336 -27.11 -5.74 -26.61
C PRO A 336 -25.74 -6.10 -27.17
N ASN A 337 -24.83 -5.13 -27.31
CA ASN A 337 -23.49 -5.34 -27.81
C ASN A 337 -22.48 -4.33 -27.24
N LEU A 338 -21.19 -4.67 -27.35
CA LEU A 338 -20.12 -3.88 -26.75
C LEU A 338 -20.06 -2.45 -27.33
N GLU A 339 -20.36 -2.28 -28.62
CA GLU A 339 -20.35 -0.96 -29.25
C GLU A 339 -21.38 -0.01 -28.63
N GLN A 340 -22.60 -0.50 -28.38
CA GLN A 340 -23.65 0.28 -27.72
C GLN A 340 -23.28 0.58 -26.27
N ALA A 341 -22.77 -0.40 -25.52
CA ALA A 341 -22.28 -0.18 -24.16
C ALA A 341 -21.18 0.88 -24.09
N ILE A 342 -20.21 0.82 -25.02
CA ILE A 342 -19.16 1.83 -25.17
C ILE A 342 -19.78 3.19 -25.45
N ASN A 343 -20.72 3.29 -26.38
CA ASN A 343 -21.36 4.56 -26.70
C ASN A 343 -22.13 5.16 -25.51
N THR A 344 -22.84 4.34 -24.74
CA THR A 344 -23.55 4.76 -23.52
C THR A 344 -22.58 5.34 -22.49
N VAL A 345 -21.49 4.63 -22.18
CA VAL A 345 -20.50 5.14 -21.22
C VAL A 345 -19.73 6.34 -21.78
N LYS A 346 -19.43 6.38 -23.09
CA LYS A 346 -18.70 7.48 -23.74
C LYS A 346 -19.47 8.79 -23.72
N ARG A 347 -20.80 8.76 -23.78
CA ARG A 347 -21.66 9.96 -23.64
C ARG A 347 -21.44 10.66 -22.30
N VAL A 348 -21.32 9.89 -21.22
CA VAL A 348 -21.16 10.42 -19.86
C VAL A 348 -19.69 10.57 -19.44
N ARG A 349 -18.79 9.81 -20.10
CA ARG A 349 -17.32 9.86 -19.93
C ARG A 349 -16.59 9.88 -21.27
N PRO A 350 -16.54 11.03 -21.97
CA PRO A 350 -15.94 11.12 -23.30
C PRO A 350 -14.44 10.76 -23.35
N LYS A 351 -13.73 10.94 -22.23
CA LYS A 351 -12.29 10.68 -22.09
C LYS A 351 -11.96 9.27 -21.58
N MET A 352 -12.91 8.34 -21.58
CA MET A 352 -12.63 6.96 -21.23
C MET A 352 -11.58 6.36 -22.17
N ALA A 353 -10.71 5.50 -21.64
CA ALA A 353 -9.60 4.92 -22.36
C ALA A 353 -9.61 3.40 -22.18
N ILE A 354 -10.14 2.70 -23.19
CA ILE A 354 -10.23 1.24 -23.24
C ILE A 354 -9.49 0.78 -24.51
N SER A 355 -8.54 -0.14 -24.35
CA SER A 355 -7.81 -0.71 -25.47
C SER A 355 -8.56 -1.88 -26.09
N HIS A 356 -8.22 -2.23 -27.34
CA HIS A 356 -8.81 -3.38 -28.03
C HIS A 356 -8.71 -4.69 -27.22
N ILE A 357 -7.57 -4.93 -26.56
CA ILE A 357 -7.38 -6.11 -25.70
C ILE A 357 -8.38 -6.12 -24.54
N VAL A 358 -8.70 -4.96 -23.98
CA VAL A 358 -9.71 -4.86 -22.90
C VAL A 358 -11.11 -5.10 -23.45
N CYS A 359 -11.43 -4.60 -24.65
CA CYS A 359 -12.70 -4.89 -25.33
C CYS A 359 -12.93 -6.40 -25.51
N GLU A 360 -11.97 -7.12 -26.06
CA GLU A 360 -12.03 -8.57 -26.24
C GLU A 360 -12.29 -9.30 -24.91
N ARG A 361 -11.57 -8.90 -23.84
CA ARG A 361 -11.75 -9.49 -22.51
C ARG A 361 -13.10 -9.15 -21.88
N ILE A 362 -13.66 -7.99 -22.18
CA ILE A 362 -15.00 -7.60 -21.72
C ILE A 362 -16.05 -8.54 -22.33
N GLU A 363 -15.97 -8.83 -23.63
CA GLU A 363 -16.90 -9.74 -24.31
C GLU A 363 -16.80 -11.17 -23.76
N LEU A 364 -15.57 -11.69 -23.64
CA LEU A 364 -15.35 -13.01 -23.05
C LEU A 364 -15.83 -13.09 -21.60
N ALA A 365 -15.64 -12.03 -20.81
CA ALA A 365 -16.09 -11.98 -19.43
C ALA A 365 -17.61 -11.94 -19.32
N SER A 366 -18.29 -11.23 -20.23
CA SER A 366 -19.75 -11.24 -20.33
C SER A 366 -20.26 -12.65 -20.67
N GLN A 367 -19.65 -13.35 -21.63
CA GLN A 367 -20.02 -14.72 -21.97
C GLN A 367 -19.83 -15.67 -20.78
N GLN A 368 -18.69 -15.58 -20.08
CA GLN A 368 -18.42 -16.37 -18.88
C GLN A 368 -19.47 -16.11 -17.79
N PHE A 369 -19.87 -14.85 -17.57
CA PHE A 369 -20.92 -14.50 -16.63
C PHE A 369 -22.22 -15.23 -16.95
N HIS A 370 -22.66 -15.23 -18.21
CA HIS A 370 -23.89 -15.91 -18.65
C HIS A 370 -23.82 -17.42 -18.46
N ILE A 371 -22.69 -18.06 -18.83
CA ILE A 371 -22.49 -19.51 -18.71
C ILE A 371 -22.62 -19.93 -17.25
N GLU A 372 -21.89 -19.26 -16.35
CA GLU A 372 -21.89 -19.61 -14.94
C GLU A 372 -23.22 -19.27 -14.24
N THR A 373 -23.95 -18.25 -14.70
CA THR A 373 -25.29 -17.93 -14.20
C THR A 373 -26.31 -19.00 -14.62
N LYS A 374 -26.22 -19.50 -15.86
CA LYS A 374 -27.05 -20.63 -16.34
C LYS A 374 -26.74 -21.95 -15.63
N ASN A 375 -25.48 -22.18 -15.29
CA ASN A 375 -25.03 -23.43 -14.67
C ASN A 375 -25.23 -23.47 -13.13
N GLY A 376 -25.75 -22.41 -12.51
CA GLY A 376 -25.94 -22.33 -11.05
C GLY A 376 -24.64 -22.33 -10.24
N THR A 377 -23.46 -22.29 -10.90
CA THR A 377 -22.14 -22.31 -10.27
C THR A 377 -21.68 -20.90 -9.89
N GLY A 378 -22.53 -20.14 -9.20
CA GLY A 378 -22.13 -18.93 -8.50
C GLY A 378 -21.22 -19.30 -7.33
N THR A 379 -19.98 -19.69 -7.61
CA THR A 379 -19.00 -20.11 -6.60
C THR A 379 -18.70 -18.94 -5.67
N ASN A 380 -19.22 -19.04 -4.44
CA ASN A 380 -18.80 -18.24 -3.29
C ASN A 380 -17.36 -18.61 -2.93
N TYR A 381 -16.39 -17.89 -3.48
CA TYR A 381 -15.04 -17.84 -2.91
C TYR A 381 -14.96 -16.59 -2.03
N ASN A 382 -15.14 -16.79 -0.72
CA ASN A 382 -14.85 -15.82 0.34
C ASN A 382 -13.35 -15.55 0.47
#